data_AF-A0A3D5EG89-F1
#
_entry.id   AF-A0A3D5EG89-F1
#
_cell.length_a   1.000
_cell.length_b   1.000
_cell.length_c   1.000
_cell.angle_alpha   90.00
_cell.angle_beta   90.00
_cell.angle_gamma   90.00
#
_symmetry.space_group_name_H-M   'P 1'
#
loop_
_entity.id
_entity.type
_entity.pdbx_description
1 polymer ?
#
loop_
_entity_poly.entity_id
_entity_poly.type
_entity_poly.pdbx_seq_one_letter_code
_entity_poly.pdbx_strand_id
1 'polypeptide(L)'
;MSFKDKPFETRFKAMGDIAETAFEERYGANFVRFGLNRPPLKMSALPPVIRYTPDYLTSNAFVEVQGLGGDQMFKLKLDKLEALSFWNNIHPVLLYVYDSHKDRDNTLDWKRLTSLCQEAKIDTFPEGKKYYAVPATLIWVNGET
;
A
#
# COMPACT_ATOMS: atom_id res chain seq x y z
N MET A 1 13.30 3.01 -24.04
CA MET A 1 12.17 2.16 -23.57
C MET A 1 11.68 2.73 -22.25
N SER A 2 10.39 3.02 -22.15
CA SER A 2 9.78 3.60 -20.94
C SER A 2 9.55 2.50 -19.90
N PHE A 3 9.56 2.84 -18.61
CA PHE A 3 9.24 1.90 -17.52
C PHE A 3 7.89 1.21 -17.74
N LYS A 4 6.93 1.90 -18.37
CA LYS A 4 5.59 1.38 -18.70
C LYS A 4 5.59 0.21 -19.69
N ASP A 5 6.64 0.07 -20.49
CA ASP A 5 6.75 -0.93 -21.57
C ASP A 5 7.30 -2.29 -21.08
N LYS A 6 7.76 -2.37 -19.83
CA LYS A 6 8.32 -3.60 -19.25
C LYS A 6 7.22 -4.60 -18.84
N PRO A 7 7.52 -5.91 -18.78
CA PRO A 7 6.59 -6.91 -18.23
C PRO A 7 6.08 -6.52 -16.84
N PHE A 8 4.81 -6.78 -16.56
CA PHE A 8 4.16 -6.39 -15.30
C PHE A 8 4.92 -6.88 -14.07
N GLU A 9 5.43 -8.11 -14.07
CA GLU A 9 6.21 -8.66 -12.95
C GLU A 9 7.49 -7.86 -12.66
N THR A 10 8.20 -7.43 -13.71
CA THR A 10 9.42 -6.63 -13.60
C THR A 10 9.10 -5.24 -13.06
N ARG A 11 8.00 -4.63 -13.53
CA ARG A 11 7.53 -3.33 -13.02
C ARG A 11 7.08 -3.45 -11.57
N PHE A 12 6.32 -4.49 -11.24
CA PHE A 12 5.77 -4.74 -9.91
C PHE A 12 6.87 -4.89 -8.86
N LYS A 13 7.92 -5.68 -9.14
CA LYS A 13 9.09 -5.80 -8.25
C LYS A 13 9.75 -4.45 -8.01
N ALA A 14 10.07 -3.73 -9.10
CA ALA A 14 10.73 -2.43 -8.98
C ALA A 14 9.85 -1.38 -8.28
N MET A 15 8.53 -1.38 -8.49
CA MET A 15 7.61 -0.42 -7.85
C MET A 15 7.49 -0.64 -6.34
N GLY A 16 7.43 -1.91 -5.88
CA GLY A 16 7.45 -2.22 -4.46
C GLY A 16 8.75 -1.76 -3.80
N ASP A 17 9.89 -2.09 -4.42
CA ASP A 17 11.20 -1.69 -3.93
C ASP A 17 11.32 -0.15 -3.83
N ILE A 18 10.84 0.59 -4.83
CA ILE A 18 10.90 2.06 -4.84
C ILE A 18 10.11 2.69 -3.68
N ALA A 19 8.90 2.18 -3.39
CA ALA A 19 8.09 2.74 -2.31
C ALA A 19 8.66 2.39 -0.93
N GLU A 20 9.14 1.16 -0.75
CA GLU A 20 9.82 0.72 0.47
C GLU A 20 11.11 1.52 0.71
N THR A 21 11.93 1.75 -0.31
CA THR A 21 13.12 2.60 -0.20
C THR A 21 12.75 4.04 0.18
N ALA A 22 11.73 4.63 -0.45
CA ALA A 22 11.28 5.97 -0.09
C ALA A 22 10.82 6.05 1.38
N PHE A 23 10.11 5.04 1.87
CA PHE A 23 9.75 4.93 3.28
C PHE A 23 11.00 4.84 4.16
N GLU A 24 11.92 3.91 3.87
CA GLU A 24 13.13 3.70 4.68
C GLU A 24 14.03 4.93 4.76
N GLU A 25 14.08 5.75 3.72
CA GLU A 25 14.88 6.97 3.66
C GLU A 25 14.21 8.19 4.31
N ARG A 26 12.88 8.29 4.23
CA ARG A 26 12.14 9.52 4.57
C ARG A 26 11.32 9.43 5.84
N TYR A 27 10.97 8.23 6.28
CA TYR A 27 10.09 8.06 7.43
C TYR A 27 10.81 8.47 8.72
N GLY A 28 10.35 9.56 9.34
CA GLY A 28 11.06 10.24 10.44
C GLY A 28 10.99 9.56 11.81
N ALA A 29 10.58 8.28 11.89
CA ALA A 29 10.45 7.54 13.14
C ALA A 29 11.19 6.20 13.08
N ASN A 30 11.53 5.66 14.25
CA ASN A 30 12.15 4.34 14.34
C ASN A 30 11.17 3.23 13.93
N PHE A 31 11.65 2.31 13.10
CA PHE A 31 10.88 1.16 12.62
C PHE A 31 11.76 -0.09 12.51
N VAL A 32 11.11 -1.25 12.42
CA VAL A 32 11.71 -2.51 12.00
C VAL A 32 10.89 -3.10 10.87
N ARG A 33 11.53 -3.82 9.93
CA ARG A 33 10.79 -4.65 8.96
C ARG A 33 10.06 -5.76 9.71
N PHE A 34 8.79 -5.98 9.35
CA PHE A 34 7.88 -6.91 10.02
C PHE A 34 7.24 -7.88 9.03
N GLY A 35 6.77 -7.37 7.89
CA GLY A 35 6.09 -8.14 6.86
C GLY A 35 6.99 -9.10 6.09
N LEU A 36 6.35 -9.94 5.28
CA LEU A 36 7.02 -10.94 4.45
C LEU A 36 7.70 -10.30 3.24
N ASN A 37 9.02 -10.10 3.30
CA ASN A 37 9.79 -9.60 2.16
C ASN A 37 10.19 -10.75 1.21
N ARG A 38 9.38 -10.96 0.16
CA ARG A 38 9.66 -11.90 -0.94
C ARG A 38 10.13 -13.29 -0.48
N PRO A 39 9.45 -13.92 0.50
CA PRO A 39 9.89 -15.21 1.01
C PRO A 39 9.81 -16.28 -0.10
N PRO A 40 10.60 -17.36 -0.02
CA PRO A 40 10.54 -18.49 -0.96
C PRO A 40 9.31 -19.37 -0.71
N LEU A 41 8.12 -18.76 -0.59
CA LEU A 41 6.85 -19.40 -0.29
C LEU A 41 5.83 -19.11 -1.39
N LYS A 42 4.91 -20.04 -1.62
CA LYS A 42 3.76 -19.81 -2.49
C LYS A 42 2.78 -18.86 -1.79
N MET A 43 2.98 -17.56 -1.97
CA MET A 43 2.19 -16.51 -1.30
C MET A 43 0.68 -16.69 -1.49
N SER A 44 0.25 -17.18 -2.66
CA SER A 44 -1.16 -17.46 -2.97
C SER A 44 -1.80 -18.57 -2.12
N ALA A 45 -1.00 -19.42 -1.47
CA ALA A 45 -1.47 -20.45 -0.56
C ALA A 45 -1.59 -19.97 0.90
N LEU A 46 -1.01 -18.82 1.24
CA LEU A 46 -1.10 -18.25 2.58
C LEU A 46 -2.46 -17.58 2.82
N PRO A 47 -3.01 -17.65 4.06
CA PRO A 47 -4.17 -16.86 4.45
C PRO A 47 -3.99 -15.36 4.18
N PRO A 48 -5.04 -14.60 3.82
CA PRO A 48 -4.94 -13.17 3.54
C PRO A 48 -4.27 -12.35 4.65
N VAL A 49 -4.61 -12.63 5.91
CA VAL A 49 -4.04 -11.94 7.08
C VAL A 49 -2.51 -12.08 7.14
N ILE A 50 -1.97 -13.27 6.84
CA ILE A 50 -0.52 -13.51 6.81
C ILE A 50 0.09 -12.86 5.56
N ARG A 51 -0.56 -12.99 4.40
CA ARG A 51 -0.08 -12.44 3.13
C ARG A 51 0.02 -10.91 3.15
N TYR A 52 -0.93 -10.25 3.80
CA TYR A 52 -0.99 -8.80 3.95
C TYR A 52 -0.64 -8.38 5.39
N THR A 53 0.38 -9.04 5.96
CA THR A 53 1.04 -8.57 7.19
C THR A 53 1.70 -7.22 6.89
N PRO A 54 1.52 -6.19 7.73
CA PRO A 54 2.12 -4.88 7.52
C PRO A 54 3.64 -4.94 7.31
N ASP A 55 4.15 -4.12 6.39
CA ASP A 55 5.55 -4.13 6.00
C ASP A 55 6.50 -3.81 7.15
N TYR A 56 6.14 -2.83 7.99
CA TYR A 56 6.96 -2.34 9.10
C TYR A 56 6.18 -2.25 10.41
N LEU A 57 6.92 -2.29 11.51
CA LEU A 57 6.44 -2.04 12.87
C LEU A 57 7.22 -0.88 13.47
N THR A 58 6.50 0.07 14.05
CA THR A 58 7.02 1.11 14.93
C THR A 58 6.53 0.85 16.36
N SER A 59 7.00 1.63 17.34
CA SER A 59 6.46 1.54 18.71
C SER A 59 4.99 1.97 18.82
N ASN A 60 4.44 2.66 17.82
CA ASN A 60 3.12 3.31 17.89
C ASN A 60 2.12 2.81 16.84
N ALA A 61 2.58 2.08 15.82
CA ALA A 61 1.77 1.61 14.72
C ALA A 61 2.45 0.53 13.90
N PHE A 62 1.64 -0.28 13.24
CA PHE A 62 2.02 -0.96 12.00
C PHE A 62 2.02 0.03 10.84
N VAL A 63 2.96 -0.12 9.90
CA VAL A 63 2.99 0.65 8.66
C VAL A 63 2.98 -0.27 7.47
N GLU A 64 1.94 -0.12 6.64
CA GLU A 64 1.87 -0.70 5.31
C GLU A 64 2.40 0.32 4.30
N VAL A 65 3.28 -0.09 3.40
CA VAL A 65 3.88 0.77 2.38
C VAL A 65 3.32 0.39 1.01
N GLN A 66 2.87 1.38 0.24
CA GLN A 66 2.40 1.11 -1.10
C GLN A 66 2.68 2.25 -2.07
N GLY A 67 3.26 1.91 -3.22
CA GLY A 67 3.49 2.86 -4.30
C GLY A 67 2.26 3.04 -5.21
N LEU A 68 2.16 4.22 -5.81
CA LEU A 68 1.35 4.45 -7.01
C LEU A 68 2.21 5.02 -8.15
N GLY A 69 1.74 4.84 -9.38
CA GLY A 69 2.48 5.15 -10.60
C GLY A 69 1.89 6.30 -11.41
N GLY A 70 2.36 6.41 -12.65
CA GLY A 70 1.95 7.48 -13.57
C GLY A 70 0.51 7.38 -14.13
N ASP A 71 -0.28 6.37 -13.74
CA ASP A 71 -1.73 6.36 -13.97
C ASP A 71 -2.49 7.16 -12.90
N GLN A 72 -1.79 7.61 -11.85
CA GLN A 72 -2.30 8.49 -10.80
C GLN A 72 -3.56 7.94 -10.11
N MET A 73 -3.61 6.60 -9.98
CA MET A 73 -4.64 5.88 -9.25
C MET A 73 -3.98 5.01 -8.18
N PHE A 74 -4.37 5.21 -6.93
CA PHE A 74 -4.05 4.29 -5.85
C PHE A 74 -5.02 3.11 -5.89
N LYS A 75 -4.48 1.88 -5.90
CA LYS A 75 -5.26 0.65 -6.07
C LYS A 75 -5.08 -0.25 -4.85
N LEU A 76 -6.08 -0.31 -3.98
CA LEU A 76 -6.05 -1.19 -2.81
C LEU A 76 -6.97 -2.39 -3.01
N LYS A 77 -6.43 -3.62 -2.94
CA LYS A 77 -7.24 -4.83 -3.08
C LYS A 77 -8.24 -4.93 -1.93
N LEU A 78 -9.44 -5.43 -2.21
CA LEU A 78 -10.50 -5.59 -1.21
C LEU A 78 -10.07 -6.51 -0.06
N ASP A 79 -9.50 -7.68 -0.42
CA ASP A 79 -8.99 -8.67 0.55
C ASP A 79 -7.83 -8.12 1.41
N LYS A 80 -7.08 -7.15 0.88
CA LYS A 80 -6.03 -6.45 1.62
C LYS A 80 -6.62 -5.49 2.65
N LEU A 81 -7.65 -4.71 2.31
CA LEU A 81 -8.31 -3.83 3.29
C LEU A 81 -8.92 -4.63 4.45
N GLU A 82 -9.55 -5.77 4.16
CA GLU A 82 -10.07 -6.69 5.17
C GLU A 82 -8.96 -7.22 6.10
N ALA A 83 -7.84 -7.65 5.53
CA ALA A 83 -6.69 -8.11 6.31
C ALA A 83 -6.08 -6.98 7.16
N LEU A 84 -5.93 -5.78 6.61
CA LEU A 84 -5.42 -4.62 7.36
C LEU A 84 -6.38 -4.21 8.49
N SER A 85 -7.68 -4.42 8.35
CA SER A 85 -8.66 -4.20 9.42
C SER A 85 -8.40 -5.12 10.61
N PHE A 86 -8.08 -6.39 10.35
CA PHE A 86 -7.65 -7.33 11.40
C PHE A 86 -6.40 -6.82 12.12
N TRP A 87 -5.38 -6.38 11.38
CA TRP A 87 -4.15 -5.85 11.98
C TRP A 87 -4.37 -4.56 12.76
N ASN A 88 -5.24 -3.67 12.26
CA ASN A 88 -5.60 -2.43 12.94
C ASN A 88 -6.27 -2.67 14.30
N ASN A 89 -6.98 -3.79 14.48
CA ASN A 89 -7.55 -4.17 15.78
C ASN A 89 -6.49 -4.65 16.79
N ILE A 90 -5.28 -5.00 16.33
CA ILE A 90 -4.17 -5.40 17.19
C ILE A 90 -3.31 -4.19 17.54
N HIS A 91 -2.95 -3.40 16.54
CA HIS A 91 -2.16 -2.17 16.67
C HIS A 91 -2.57 -1.23 15.54
N PRO A 92 -2.71 0.09 15.76
CA PRO A 92 -2.98 1.06 14.71
C PRO A 92 -2.22 0.80 13.41
N VAL A 93 -2.93 0.79 12.28
CA VAL A 93 -2.34 0.67 10.94
C VAL A 93 -2.28 2.06 10.30
N LEU A 94 -1.08 2.42 9.86
CA LEU A 94 -0.82 3.53 8.97
C LEU A 94 -0.54 3.00 7.56
N LEU A 95 -1.03 3.72 6.55
CA LEU A 95 -0.68 3.47 5.16
C LEU A 95 0.23 4.57 4.66
N TYR A 96 1.50 4.25 4.42
CA TYR A 96 2.44 5.13 3.74
C TYR A 96 2.29 4.95 2.22
N VAL A 97 1.93 6.03 1.52
CA VAL A 97 1.73 6.05 0.08
C VAL A 97 2.82 6.86 -0.58
N TYR A 98 3.53 6.26 -1.54
CA TYR A 98 4.55 6.96 -2.34
C TYR A 98 4.13 7.12 -3.80
N ASP A 99 4.15 8.35 -4.31
CA ASP A 99 3.89 8.69 -5.70
C ASP A 99 5.21 8.86 -6.44
N SER A 100 5.68 7.76 -7.03
CA SER A 100 6.96 7.74 -7.75
C SER A 100 6.97 8.62 -9.01
N HIS A 101 5.81 9.07 -9.50
CA HIS A 101 5.73 9.95 -10.66
C HIS A 101 5.96 11.42 -10.29
N LYS A 102 5.54 11.83 -9.09
CA LYS A 102 5.66 13.20 -8.58
C LYS A 102 6.69 13.37 -7.47
N ASP A 103 7.37 12.29 -7.09
CA ASP A 103 8.33 12.24 -5.99
C ASP A 103 7.80 12.88 -4.70
N ARG A 104 6.72 12.30 -4.17
CA ARG A 104 6.08 12.75 -2.95
C ARG A 104 5.45 11.59 -2.22
N ASP A 105 5.34 11.71 -0.91
CA ASP A 105 4.72 10.74 -0.04
C ASP A 105 3.62 11.36 0.82
N ASN A 106 2.77 10.50 1.38
CA ASN A 106 1.86 10.86 2.46
C ASN A 106 1.60 9.62 3.35
N THR A 107 1.26 9.85 4.62
CA THR A 107 0.85 8.78 5.53
C THR A 107 -0.61 8.98 5.91
N LEU A 108 -1.43 7.95 5.70
CA LEU A 108 -2.83 7.94 6.05
C LEU A 108 -3.06 7.10 7.31
N ASP A 109 -3.87 7.59 8.23
CA ASP A 109 -4.39 6.77 9.31
C ASP A 109 -5.53 5.86 8.83
N TRP A 110 -5.95 4.93 9.70
CA TRP A 110 -7.01 3.98 9.40
C TRP A 110 -8.34 4.64 9.03
N LYS A 111 -8.72 5.73 9.72
CA LYS A 111 -9.98 6.44 9.48
C LYS A 111 -9.98 7.07 8.07
N ARG A 112 -8.88 7.73 7.69
CA ARG A 112 -8.75 8.33 6.38
C ARG A 112 -8.69 7.29 5.28
N LEU A 113 -7.92 6.21 5.47
CA LEU A 113 -7.83 5.10 4.52
C LEU A 113 -9.20 4.49 4.23
N THR A 114 -9.97 4.19 5.27
CA THR A 114 -11.28 3.54 5.13
C THR A 114 -12.32 4.46 4.51
N SER A 115 -12.35 5.75 4.88
CA SER A 115 -13.22 6.76 4.24
C SER A 115 -12.93 6.86 2.73
N LEU A 116 -11.66 6.94 2.33
CA LEU A 116 -11.28 6.96 0.92
C LEU A 116 -11.72 5.70 0.17
N CYS A 117 -11.62 4.52 0.79
CA CYS A 117 -12.06 3.27 0.18
C CYS A 117 -13.59 3.18 0.08
N GLN A 118 -14.34 3.72 1.04
CA GLN A 118 -15.81 3.74 1.03
C GLN A 118 -16.35 4.60 -0.12
N GLU A 119 -15.68 5.70 -0.43
CA GLU A 119 -16.06 6.61 -1.51
C GLU A 119 -15.51 6.17 -2.88
N ALA A 120 -14.55 5.25 -2.89
CA ALA A 120 -13.90 4.79 -4.11
C ALA A 120 -14.80 3.87 -4.95
N LYS A 121 -14.64 3.96 -6.27
CA LYS A 121 -15.19 2.94 -7.17
C LYS A 121 -14.42 1.64 -7.00
N ILE A 122 -15.13 0.52 -7.10
CA ILE A 122 -14.51 -0.80 -7.19
C ILE A 122 -14.28 -1.11 -8.66
N ASP A 123 -13.06 -1.49 -8.99
CA ASP A 123 -12.65 -1.95 -10.31
C ASP A 123 -11.90 -3.28 -10.19
N THR A 124 -11.49 -3.87 -11.30
CA THR A 124 -10.93 -5.22 -11.37
C THR A 124 -9.63 -5.23 -12.13
N PHE A 125 -8.58 -5.79 -11.53
CA PHE A 125 -7.32 -6.03 -12.24
C PHE A 125 -7.53 -7.07 -13.36
N PRO A 126 -6.67 -7.11 -14.40
CA PRO A 126 -6.82 -8.08 -15.50
C PRO A 126 -6.92 -9.55 -15.04
N GLU A 127 -6.32 -9.91 -13.91
CA GLU A 127 -6.38 -11.24 -13.29
C GLU A 127 -7.69 -11.52 -12.50
N GLY A 128 -8.65 -10.61 -12.51
CA GLY A 128 -9.95 -10.77 -11.84
C GLY A 128 -10.01 -10.32 -10.38
N LYS A 129 -8.89 -9.85 -9.80
CA LYS A 129 -8.87 -9.33 -8.41
C LYS A 129 -9.49 -7.93 -8.34
N LYS A 130 -10.47 -7.76 -7.46
CA LYS A 130 -11.12 -6.46 -7.22
C LYS A 130 -10.25 -5.53 -6.39
N TYR A 131 -10.33 -4.23 -6.66
CA TYR A 131 -9.65 -3.19 -5.89
C TYR A 131 -10.48 -1.91 -5.77
N TYR A 132 -10.28 -1.17 -4.68
CA TYR A 132 -10.71 0.21 -4.53
C TYR A 132 -9.81 1.11 -5.39
N ALA A 133 -10.41 1.83 -6.33
CA ALA A 133 -9.73 2.75 -7.23
C ALA A 133 -9.83 4.18 -6.67
N VAL A 134 -8.81 4.59 -5.91
CA VAL A 134 -8.75 5.91 -5.26
C VAL A 134 -7.93 6.86 -6.15
N PRO A 135 -8.50 7.97 -6.64
CA PRO A 135 -7.73 9.01 -7.33
C PRO A 135 -6.59 9.51 -6.46
N ALA A 136 -5.38 9.58 -7.02
CA ALA A 136 -4.19 10.03 -6.29
C ALA A 136 -4.43 11.39 -5.62
N THR A 137 -5.12 12.33 -6.27
CA THR A 137 -5.43 13.65 -5.71
C THR A 137 -6.05 13.59 -4.32
N LEU A 138 -6.92 12.62 -4.03
CA LEU A 138 -7.61 12.51 -2.72
C LEU A 138 -6.67 12.08 -1.58
N ILE A 139 -5.56 11.41 -1.89
CA ILE A 139 -4.56 10.97 -0.91
C ILE A 139 -3.88 12.17 -0.23
N TRP A 140 -3.70 13.29 -0.94
CA TRP A 140 -3.02 14.50 -0.42
C TRP A 140 -3.99 15.62 -0.01
N VAL A 141 -5.30 15.37 -0.01
CA VAL A 141 -6.26 16.32 0.56
C VAL A 141 -6.31 16.09 2.06
N ASN A 142 -5.98 17.12 2.84
CA ASN A 142 -6.20 17.12 4.29
C ASN A 142 -7.70 16.91 4.52
N GLY A 143 -8.07 15.85 5.23
CA GLY A 143 -9.45 15.69 5.67
C GLY A 143 -9.79 16.86 6.57
N GLU A 144 -10.72 17.71 6.18
CA GLU A 144 -11.34 18.65 7.10
C GLU A 144 -11.97 17.80 8.22
N THR A 145 -11.40 17.91 9.42
CA THR A 145 -11.94 17.32 10.65
C THR A 145 -13.14 18.09 11.13
#